data_AF-A0A494J272-F1
#
_entry.id   AF-A0A494J272-F1
#
_cell.length_a   1.000
_cell.length_b   1.000
_cell.length_c   1.000
_cell.angle_alpha   90.00
_cell.angle_beta   90.00
_cell.angle_gamma   90.00
#
_symmetry.space_group_name_H-M   'P 1'
#
loop_
_entity.id
_entity.type
_entity.pdbx_description
1 polymer ?
#
loop_
_entity_poly.entity_id
_entity_poly.type
_entity_poly.pdbx_seq_one_letter_code
_entity_poly.pdbx_strand_id
1 'polypeptide(L)'
;MNTKPNLYDYILSMFVAQDDYRPEMMKPFISDKHYCATNGHILCAVKKKNTGLKYSKDKNAPNAFKLIEDFVYDREVVVNRDEIISEYFNSEHQWRTEKLPCEKCKGDGYESCKCCGNESKCKECEGTGSSDEDVPFSKITLEGEDIKFLDRKLTPSLFHRIIMTAFILESKEFHVKYLECNPTNAIYFKIKECEMLLMPRI
;
A
#
# COMPACT_ATOMS: atom_id res chain seq x y z
N MET A 1 -14.37 4.66 30.84
CA MET A 1 -13.99 3.43 30.10
C MET A 1 -12.64 3.68 29.47
N ASN A 2 -11.64 2.82 29.69
CA ASN A 2 -10.35 2.94 29.02
C ASN A 2 -10.45 2.32 27.62
N THR A 3 -10.60 3.15 26.60
CA THR A 3 -10.47 2.77 25.18
C THR A 3 -8.99 2.51 24.87
N LYS A 4 -8.57 1.25 24.90
CA LYS A 4 -7.26 0.84 24.37
C LYS A 4 -7.38 0.62 22.85
N PRO A 5 -6.38 1.03 22.04
CA PRO A 5 -6.37 0.72 20.62
C PRO A 5 -6.23 -0.80 20.38
N ASN A 6 -6.76 -1.26 19.25
CA ASN A 6 -6.64 -2.63 18.75
C ASN A 6 -6.12 -2.65 17.30
N LEU A 7 -6.09 -3.84 16.69
CA LEU A 7 -5.58 -4.04 15.32
C LEU A 7 -6.32 -3.19 14.27
N TYR A 8 -7.62 -2.95 14.43
CA TYR A 8 -8.39 -2.11 13.50
C TYR A 8 -8.08 -0.61 13.66
N ASP A 9 -7.79 -0.14 14.88
CA ASP A 9 -7.32 1.24 15.10
C ASP A 9 -5.94 1.45 14.44
N TYR A 10 -5.05 0.46 14.54
CA TYR A 10 -3.76 0.47 13.87
C TYR A 10 -3.92 0.44 12.33
N ILE A 11 -4.76 -0.45 11.80
CA ILE A 11 -5.05 -0.51 10.36
C ILE A 11 -5.61 0.81 9.85
N LEU A 12 -6.57 1.43 10.53
CA LEU A 12 -7.08 2.76 10.14
C LEU A 12 -5.96 3.81 10.14
N SER A 13 -5.01 3.77 11.08
CA SER A 13 -3.85 4.66 11.05
C SER A 13 -2.91 4.44 9.84
N MET A 14 -2.92 3.26 9.22
CA MET A 14 -2.14 3.00 8.00
C MET A 14 -2.75 3.64 6.73
N PHE A 15 -3.94 4.25 6.79
CA PHE A 15 -4.63 4.77 5.59
C PHE A 15 -4.82 6.30 5.60
N VAL A 16 -4.40 7.00 6.64
CA VAL A 16 -4.53 8.48 6.76
C VAL A 16 -3.57 9.25 5.84
N ALA A 17 -3.90 10.52 5.58
CA ALA A 17 -2.98 11.49 4.97
C ALA A 17 -1.74 11.72 5.85
N GLN A 18 -0.64 12.17 5.25
CA GLN A 18 0.64 12.47 5.92
C GLN A 18 1.15 13.89 5.61
N ASP A 19 0.27 14.73 5.07
CA ASP A 19 0.54 16.07 4.57
C ASP A 19 -0.32 17.11 5.30
N ASP A 20 0.31 18.20 5.73
CA ASP A 20 -0.33 19.27 6.52
C ASP A 20 -1.42 20.03 5.75
N TYR A 21 -1.53 19.82 4.43
CA TYR A 21 -2.56 20.42 3.58
C TYR A 21 -3.97 19.86 3.81
N ARG A 22 -4.10 18.67 4.42
CA ARG A 22 -5.37 17.94 4.59
C ARG A 22 -5.56 17.43 6.04
N PRO A 23 -5.57 18.32 7.06
CA PRO A 23 -5.54 17.95 8.48
C PRO A 23 -6.77 17.17 8.96
N GLU A 24 -7.91 17.29 8.28
CA GLU A 24 -9.10 16.46 8.51
C GLU A 24 -8.92 15.00 8.07
N MET A 25 -7.94 14.71 7.20
CA MET A 25 -7.59 13.38 6.70
C MET A 25 -6.37 12.74 7.38
N MET A 26 -5.60 13.48 8.20
CA MET A 26 -4.42 12.97 8.94
C MET A 26 -4.76 12.05 10.13
N LYS A 27 -6.04 11.80 10.38
CA LYS A 27 -6.57 10.95 11.47
C LYS A 27 -7.80 10.18 10.99
N PRO A 28 -8.12 8.99 11.54
CA PRO A 28 -9.39 8.34 11.23
C PRO A 28 -10.57 9.16 11.77
N PHE A 29 -11.71 9.11 11.07
CA PHE A 29 -12.89 9.93 11.32
C PHE A 29 -14.20 9.14 11.19
N ILE A 30 -15.30 9.67 11.71
CA ILE A 30 -16.64 9.08 11.58
C ILE A 30 -17.25 9.33 10.19
N SER A 31 -17.74 8.26 9.55
CA SER A 31 -18.68 8.31 8.42
C SER A 31 -19.82 7.30 8.65
N ASP A 32 -21.06 7.78 8.83
CA ASP A 32 -22.24 6.99 9.27
C ASP A 32 -21.93 5.98 10.41
N LYS A 33 -22.07 4.67 10.17
CA LYS A 33 -21.86 3.57 11.12
C LYS A 33 -20.41 3.05 11.14
N HIS A 34 -19.52 3.69 10.38
CA HIS A 34 -18.13 3.32 10.20
C HIS A 34 -17.18 4.38 10.76
N TYR A 35 -15.96 3.95 11.05
CA TYR A 35 -14.79 4.82 11.06
C TYR A 35 -14.05 4.63 9.75
N CYS A 36 -13.56 5.72 9.18
CA CYS A 36 -12.88 5.76 7.89
C CYS A 36 -11.52 6.45 8.02
N ALA A 37 -10.57 6.06 7.18
CA ALA A 37 -9.28 6.72 7.02
C ALA A 37 -8.91 6.72 5.53
N THR A 38 -8.38 7.85 5.02
CA THR A 38 -8.00 7.99 3.61
C THR A 38 -6.92 9.04 3.41
N ASN A 39 -6.08 8.86 2.38
CA ASN A 39 -5.10 9.84 1.90
C ASN A 39 -5.51 10.47 0.55
N GLY A 40 -6.73 10.20 0.07
CA GLY A 40 -7.27 10.64 -1.22
C GLY A 40 -7.09 9.65 -2.37
N HIS A 41 -6.14 8.71 -2.28
CA HIS A 41 -5.90 7.67 -3.30
C HIS A 41 -6.28 6.27 -2.82
N ILE A 42 -6.27 6.05 -1.50
CA ILE A 42 -6.75 4.84 -0.84
C ILE A 42 -7.67 5.19 0.33
N LEU A 43 -8.67 4.35 0.58
CA LEU A 43 -9.64 4.44 1.67
C LEU A 43 -9.67 3.10 2.41
N CYS A 44 -9.79 3.13 3.73
CA CYS A 44 -10.22 2.00 4.56
C CYS A 44 -11.39 2.43 5.45
N ALA A 45 -12.39 1.56 5.59
CA ALA A 45 -13.54 1.71 6.45
C ALA A 45 -13.74 0.46 7.32
N VAL A 46 -14.08 0.67 8.59
CA VAL A 46 -14.33 -0.39 9.59
C VAL A 46 -15.57 -0.03 10.42
N LYS A 47 -16.42 -1.02 10.72
CA LYS A 47 -17.62 -0.81 11.56
C LYS A 47 -17.23 -0.38 12.97
N LYS A 48 -17.90 0.66 13.50
CA LYS A 48 -17.59 1.29 14.80
C LYS A 48 -17.54 0.35 16.01
N LYS A 49 -18.18 -0.83 15.91
CA LYS A 49 -18.18 -1.89 16.93
C LYS A 49 -16.88 -2.71 17.00
N ASN A 50 -16.00 -2.61 16.02
CA ASN A 50 -14.80 -3.44 15.91
C ASN A 50 -13.51 -2.72 16.37
N THR A 51 -13.52 -1.39 16.47
CA THR A 51 -12.37 -0.60 16.92
C THR A 51 -12.34 -0.45 18.44
N GLY A 52 -11.15 -0.28 19.01
CA GLY A 52 -10.96 -0.01 20.43
C GLY A 52 -11.06 1.47 20.79
N LEU A 53 -10.75 2.37 19.85
CA LEU A 53 -10.88 3.82 20.01
C LEU A 53 -12.24 4.36 19.52
N LYS A 54 -12.52 5.60 19.94
CA LYS A 54 -13.63 6.42 19.43
C LYS A 54 -13.08 7.65 18.73
N TYR A 55 -13.19 7.69 17.41
CA TYR A 55 -12.83 8.84 16.60
C TYR A 55 -13.99 9.85 16.54
N SER A 56 -13.69 11.12 16.27
CA SER A 56 -14.70 12.16 16.06
C SER A 56 -15.15 12.22 14.60
N LYS A 57 -16.25 12.92 14.32
CA LYS A 57 -16.50 13.45 12.97
C LYS A 57 -15.77 14.79 12.86
N ASP A 58 -14.85 14.92 11.92
CA ASP A 58 -14.33 16.25 11.56
C ASP A 58 -15.38 16.97 10.68
N LYS A 59 -15.44 18.30 10.77
CA LYS A 59 -16.45 19.09 10.05
C LYS A 59 -16.24 19.02 8.54
N ASN A 60 -14.98 18.97 8.12
CA ASN A 60 -14.56 19.00 6.72
C ASN A 60 -14.23 17.61 6.15
N ALA A 61 -14.25 16.55 6.98
CA ALA A 61 -13.91 15.20 6.52
C ALA A 61 -14.84 14.74 5.38
N PRO A 62 -14.29 14.11 4.32
CA PRO A 62 -15.08 13.67 3.18
C PRO A 62 -16.08 12.59 3.60
N ASN A 63 -17.22 12.50 2.89
CA ASN A 63 -18.18 11.39 3.05
C ASN A 63 -17.64 10.11 2.39
N ALA A 64 -16.48 9.64 2.83
CA ALA A 64 -15.71 8.63 2.14
C ALA A 64 -16.42 7.26 2.13
N PHE A 65 -17.21 6.92 3.16
CA PHE A 65 -17.94 5.66 3.17
C PHE A 65 -18.96 5.56 2.04
N LYS A 66 -19.55 6.68 1.59
CA LYS A 66 -20.47 6.67 0.45
C LYS A 66 -19.80 6.18 -0.84
N LEU A 67 -18.48 6.35 -1.00
CA LEU A 67 -17.75 5.79 -2.16
C LEU A 67 -17.77 4.26 -2.18
N ILE A 68 -17.87 3.62 -1.00
CA ILE A 68 -18.02 2.16 -0.86
C ILE A 68 -19.49 1.75 -1.10
N GLU A 69 -20.46 2.54 -0.65
CA GLU A 69 -21.90 2.27 -0.85
C GLU A 69 -22.30 2.43 -2.34
N ASP A 70 -21.75 3.44 -3.03
CA ASP A 70 -21.97 3.70 -4.46
C ASP A 70 -21.07 2.82 -5.37
N PHE A 71 -20.28 1.87 -4.84
CA PHE A 71 -19.30 1.12 -5.62
C PHE A 71 -19.96 0.08 -6.54
N VAL A 72 -19.81 0.27 -7.86
CA VAL A 72 -20.30 -0.64 -8.90
C VAL A 72 -19.18 -1.57 -9.37
N TYR A 73 -19.51 -2.85 -9.58
CA TYR A 73 -18.58 -3.88 -10.09
C TYR A 73 -19.29 -4.84 -11.05
N ASP A 74 -18.54 -5.44 -11.97
CA ASP A 74 -18.98 -6.53 -12.84
C ASP A 74 -18.22 -7.84 -12.56
N ARG A 75 -17.06 -7.77 -11.91
CA ARG A 75 -16.25 -8.90 -11.46
C ARG A 75 -16.03 -8.90 -9.95
N GLU A 76 -16.03 -10.11 -9.40
CA GLU A 76 -15.55 -10.42 -8.06
C GLU A 76 -14.65 -11.65 -8.13
N VAL A 77 -13.51 -11.60 -7.44
CA VAL A 77 -12.55 -12.70 -7.31
C VAL A 77 -12.10 -12.83 -5.86
N VAL A 78 -11.71 -14.03 -5.44
CA VAL A 78 -11.00 -14.26 -4.18
C VAL A 78 -9.52 -14.36 -4.52
N VAL A 79 -8.68 -13.64 -3.78
CA VAL A 79 -7.23 -13.57 -4.01
C VAL A 79 -6.48 -14.11 -2.79
N ASN A 80 -5.53 -15.00 -3.04
CA ASN A 80 -4.60 -15.50 -2.02
C ASN A 80 -3.44 -14.52 -1.84
N ARG A 81 -3.33 -13.98 -0.62
CA ARG A 81 -2.24 -13.09 -0.17
C ARG A 81 -0.86 -13.71 -0.39
N ASP A 82 -0.74 -15.02 -0.18
CA ASP A 82 0.56 -15.72 -0.20
C ASP A 82 1.05 -15.99 -1.65
N GLU A 83 0.20 -15.83 -2.66
CA GLU A 83 0.57 -15.89 -4.09
C GLU A 83 1.09 -14.53 -4.58
N ILE A 84 0.28 -13.48 -4.42
CA ILE A 84 0.58 -12.09 -4.85
C ILE A 84 1.77 -11.46 -4.11
N ILE A 85 2.18 -12.02 -2.98
CA ILE A 85 3.35 -11.50 -2.23
C ILE A 85 4.64 -11.66 -3.03
N SER A 86 4.70 -12.63 -3.94
CA SER A 86 5.85 -12.83 -4.84
C SER A 86 5.97 -11.67 -5.84
N GLU A 87 4.88 -11.30 -6.51
CA GLU A 87 4.82 -10.15 -7.41
C GLU A 87 5.10 -8.82 -6.67
N TYR A 88 4.57 -8.68 -5.45
CA TYR A 88 4.83 -7.54 -4.59
C TYR A 88 6.33 -7.39 -4.23
N PHE A 89 6.99 -8.47 -3.77
CA PHE A 89 8.41 -8.41 -3.43
C PHE A 89 9.31 -8.30 -4.66
N ASN A 90 8.90 -8.84 -5.81
CA ASN A 90 9.61 -8.63 -7.07
C ASN A 90 9.62 -7.15 -7.47
N SER A 91 8.48 -6.44 -7.36
CA SER A 91 8.40 -4.98 -7.56
C SER A 91 9.30 -4.20 -6.59
N GLU A 92 9.36 -4.58 -5.31
CA GLU A 92 10.27 -3.95 -4.34
C GLU A 92 11.75 -4.22 -4.68
N HIS A 93 12.09 -5.45 -5.08
CA HIS A 93 13.46 -5.83 -5.43
C HIS A 93 13.93 -5.15 -6.74
N GLN A 94 13.04 -5.05 -7.74
CA GLN A 94 13.27 -4.26 -8.95
C GLN A 94 13.56 -2.81 -8.58
N TRP A 95 12.74 -2.15 -7.74
CA TRP A 95 13.03 -0.77 -7.33
C TRP A 95 14.37 -0.61 -6.60
N ARG A 96 14.70 -1.54 -5.69
CA ARG A 96 15.99 -1.53 -4.98
C ARG A 96 17.18 -1.70 -5.92
N THR A 97 17.02 -2.39 -7.05
CA THR A 97 18.04 -2.57 -8.10
C THR A 97 17.98 -1.52 -9.22
N GLU A 98 16.91 -0.72 -9.30
CA GLU A 98 16.79 0.46 -10.18
C GLU A 98 17.38 1.75 -9.58
N LYS A 99 17.88 1.71 -8.33
CA LYS A 99 18.87 2.68 -7.85
C LYS A 99 20.16 2.54 -8.68
N LEU A 100 20.56 3.57 -9.44
CA LEU A 100 21.70 3.49 -10.38
C LEU A 100 23.10 3.62 -9.67
N PRO A 101 24.13 2.76 -9.96
CA PRO A 101 24.74 1.89 -8.93
C PRO A 101 26.29 1.74 -8.71
N CYS A 102 27.23 2.56 -9.22
CA CYS A 102 28.69 2.43 -8.82
C CYS A 102 29.58 3.71 -8.63
N GLU A 103 29.41 4.52 -7.57
CA GLU A 103 30.08 5.83 -7.31
C GLU A 103 30.21 6.78 -8.52
N LYS A 104 31.24 6.67 -9.37
CA LYS A 104 31.33 7.34 -10.69
C LYS A 104 30.21 6.89 -11.65
N CYS A 105 29.58 5.74 -11.37
CA CYS A 105 28.24 5.37 -11.85
C CYS A 105 27.14 5.26 -10.74
N LYS A 106 27.35 5.87 -9.57
CA LYS A 106 26.41 6.30 -8.48
C LYS A 106 25.92 5.44 -7.29
N GLY A 107 26.45 4.23 -7.04
CA GLY A 107 26.14 3.35 -5.89
C GLY A 107 27.28 2.42 -5.42
N ASP A 108 26.96 1.18 -5.05
CA ASP A 108 27.68 0.21 -4.19
C ASP A 108 28.69 -0.75 -4.86
N GLY A 109 29.00 -0.58 -6.14
CA GLY A 109 30.27 -1.09 -6.71
C GLY A 109 30.26 -2.51 -7.29
N TYR A 110 29.08 -3.11 -7.49
CA TYR A 110 28.88 -4.32 -8.29
C TYR A 110 28.00 -4.03 -9.51
N GLU A 111 28.21 -4.77 -10.60
CA GLU A 111 27.50 -4.67 -11.88
C GLU A 111 26.84 -6.02 -12.19
N SER A 112 25.50 -6.08 -12.22
CA SER A 112 24.74 -7.30 -12.58
C SER A 112 24.68 -7.50 -14.10
N CYS A 113 24.96 -8.73 -14.59
CA CYS A 113 24.81 -8.98 -16.02
C CYS A 113 23.33 -8.98 -16.43
N LYS A 114 22.97 -8.05 -17.33
CA LYS A 114 21.67 -8.02 -18.03
C LYS A 114 21.31 -9.32 -18.78
N CYS A 115 22.27 -10.24 -18.90
CA CYS A 115 22.15 -11.54 -19.53
C CYS A 115 21.66 -12.67 -18.60
N CYS A 116 21.95 -12.61 -17.30
CA CYS A 116 21.72 -13.73 -16.37
C CYS A 116 21.56 -13.34 -14.88
N GLY A 117 21.53 -12.06 -14.55
CA GLY A 117 21.39 -11.57 -13.16
C GLY A 117 22.68 -11.62 -12.33
N ASN A 118 23.63 -12.50 -12.65
CA ASN A 118 24.89 -12.65 -11.89
C ASN A 118 25.63 -11.31 -11.71
N GLU A 119 25.96 -11.01 -10.47
CA GLU A 119 26.79 -9.87 -10.08
C GLU A 119 28.26 -10.08 -10.44
N SER A 120 28.92 -9.00 -10.84
CA SER A 120 30.35 -8.93 -11.10
C SER A 120 30.92 -7.66 -10.46
N LYS A 121 32.20 -7.66 -10.07
CA LYS A 121 32.83 -6.44 -9.53
C LYS A 121 32.78 -5.33 -10.58
N CYS A 122 32.35 -4.13 -10.18
CA CYS A 122 32.40 -2.98 -11.07
C CYS A 122 33.82 -2.74 -11.58
N LYS A 123 33.98 -2.46 -12.88
CA LYS A 123 35.30 -2.30 -13.50
C LYS A 123 35.96 -0.95 -13.25
N GLU A 124 35.22 0.06 -12.83
CA GLU A 124 35.77 1.40 -12.54
C GLU A 124 36.18 1.60 -11.06
N CYS A 125 35.68 0.77 -10.15
CA CYS A 125 36.05 0.79 -8.73
C CYS A 125 36.49 -0.57 -8.17
N GLU A 126 36.67 -1.58 -9.02
CA GLU A 126 37.11 -2.95 -8.71
C GLU A 126 36.35 -3.65 -7.55
N GLY A 127 35.10 -3.27 -7.31
CA GLY A 127 34.31 -3.74 -6.15
C GLY A 127 34.80 -3.19 -4.80
N THR A 128 35.27 -1.94 -4.77
CA THR A 128 35.65 -1.18 -3.55
C THR A 128 34.75 0.03 -3.26
N GLY A 129 33.65 0.19 -4.02
CA GLY A 129 32.63 1.19 -3.75
C GLY A 129 31.85 0.88 -2.46
N SER A 130 31.50 1.92 -1.70
CA SER A 130 30.70 1.80 -0.48
C SER A 130 29.83 3.04 -0.32
N SER A 131 28.57 2.86 0.09
CA SER A 131 27.66 3.96 0.43
C SER A 131 27.50 4.08 1.94
N ASP A 132 27.86 5.23 2.51
CA ASP A 132 27.63 5.55 3.94
C ASP A 132 26.15 5.93 4.24
N GLU A 133 25.22 5.66 3.31
CA GLU A 133 23.78 5.77 3.59
C GLU A 133 23.34 4.64 4.53
N ASP A 134 23.13 4.96 5.80
CA ASP A 134 22.56 4.08 6.82
C ASP A 134 21.07 3.81 6.51
N VAL A 135 20.81 2.91 5.55
CA VAL A 135 19.47 2.62 5.02
C VAL A 135 18.60 2.01 6.13
N PRO A 136 17.60 2.73 6.67
CA PRO A 136 16.87 2.23 7.83
C PRO A 136 15.97 1.07 7.41
N PHE A 137 16.18 -0.11 8.01
CA PHE A 137 15.38 -1.33 7.77
C PHE A 137 13.86 -1.11 7.93
N SER A 138 13.46 -0.05 8.64
CA SER A 138 12.07 0.36 8.91
C SER A 138 11.54 1.51 8.04
N LYS A 139 12.33 2.15 7.17
CA LYS A 139 11.84 3.16 6.20
C LYS A 139 11.72 2.54 4.80
N ILE A 140 10.68 1.73 4.61
CA ILE A 140 10.33 1.19 3.30
C ILE A 140 9.60 2.25 2.48
N THR A 141 10.35 3.15 1.83
CA THR A 141 9.81 4.14 0.89
C THR A 141 9.47 3.44 -0.43
N LEU A 142 8.22 2.96 -0.56
CA LEU A 142 7.78 2.12 -1.67
C LEU A 142 7.47 2.92 -2.94
N GLU A 143 8.52 3.35 -3.63
CA GLU A 143 8.48 4.19 -4.85
C GLU A 143 8.79 3.41 -6.14
N GLY A 144 8.55 2.09 -6.14
CA GLY A 144 8.85 1.19 -7.25
C GLY A 144 7.96 1.25 -8.48
N GLU A 145 8.32 0.43 -9.49
CA GLU A 145 7.49 0.13 -10.65
C GLU A 145 6.05 -0.24 -10.23
N ASP A 146 5.07 0.21 -11.01
CA ASP A 146 3.66 -0.09 -10.77
C ASP A 146 3.41 -1.60 -10.70
N ILE A 147 2.86 -2.08 -9.58
CA ILE A 147 2.46 -3.47 -9.43
C ILE A 147 1.32 -3.74 -10.41
N LYS A 148 1.53 -4.69 -11.32
CA LYS A 148 0.48 -5.22 -12.20
C LYS A 148 -0.40 -6.13 -11.36
N PHE A 149 -1.68 -5.79 -11.25
CA PHE A 149 -2.65 -6.58 -10.50
C PHE A 149 -4.00 -6.50 -11.20
N LEU A 150 -4.55 -7.64 -11.64
CA LEU A 150 -5.81 -7.72 -12.40
C LEU A 150 -5.82 -6.73 -13.58
N ASP A 151 -4.80 -6.79 -14.45
CA ASP A 151 -4.57 -5.90 -15.60
C ASP A 151 -4.46 -4.38 -15.30
N ARG A 152 -4.33 -4.01 -14.02
CA ARG A 152 -4.25 -2.61 -13.55
C ARG A 152 -2.88 -2.31 -12.96
N LYS A 153 -2.48 -1.04 -13.02
CA LYS A 153 -1.23 -0.51 -12.45
C LYS A 153 -1.49 0.08 -11.06
N LEU A 154 -0.89 -0.50 -10.02
CA LEU A 154 -1.07 -0.04 -8.65
C LEU A 154 0.23 0.52 -8.07
N THR A 155 0.15 1.70 -7.46
CA THR A 155 1.27 2.29 -6.70
C THR A 155 1.69 1.37 -5.55
N PRO A 156 2.97 0.93 -5.47
CA PRO A 156 3.41 -0.04 -4.45
C PRO A 156 3.08 0.37 -3.01
N SER A 157 3.30 1.65 -2.65
CA SER A 157 3.01 2.22 -1.32
C SER A 157 1.52 2.28 -0.94
N LEU A 158 0.61 2.11 -1.90
CA LEU A 158 -0.83 1.97 -1.65
C LEU A 158 -1.21 0.49 -1.53
N PHE A 159 -0.75 -0.36 -2.46
CA PHE A 159 -1.05 -1.79 -2.44
C PHE A 159 -0.47 -2.49 -1.20
N HIS A 160 0.72 -2.08 -0.74
CA HIS A 160 1.30 -2.53 0.52
C HIS A 160 0.34 -2.38 1.72
N ARG A 161 -0.49 -1.33 1.76
CA ARG A 161 -1.45 -1.11 2.87
C ARG A 161 -2.57 -2.16 2.86
N ILE A 162 -2.93 -2.69 1.68
CA ILE A 162 -3.83 -3.85 1.51
C ILE A 162 -3.12 -5.12 2.00
N ILE A 163 -1.89 -5.41 1.52
CA ILE A 163 -1.11 -6.60 1.90
C ILE A 163 -0.86 -6.66 3.41
N MET A 164 -0.42 -5.55 4.02
CA MET A 164 -0.21 -5.45 5.46
C MET A 164 -1.53 -5.62 6.23
N THR A 165 -2.66 -5.11 5.73
CA THR A 165 -3.98 -5.37 6.35
C THR A 165 -4.32 -6.87 6.33
N ALA A 166 -3.98 -7.60 5.26
CA ALA A 166 -4.14 -9.05 5.20
C ALA A 166 -3.19 -9.81 6.14
N PHE A 167 -1.99 -9.28 6.41
CA PHE A 167 -1.09 -9.83 7.43
C PHE A 167 -1.57 -9.56 8.86
N ILE A 168 -1.84 -8.31 9.21
CA ILE A 168 -2.26 -7.88 10.56
C ILE A 168 -3.56 -8.57 11.00
N LEU A 169 -4.46 -8.84 10.05
CA LEU A 169 -5.71 -9.55 10.31
C LEU A 169 -5.62 -11.07 10.16
N GLU A 170 -4.45 -11.65 9.87
CA GLU A 170 -4.27 -13.09 9.62
C GLU A 170 -5.27 -13.62 8.56
N SER A 171 -5.42 -12.89 7.46
CA SER A 171 -6.23 -13.30 6.31
C SER A 171 -5.31 -13.82 5.20
N LYS A 172 -5.40 -15.12 4.91
CA LYS A 172 -4.74 -15.71 3.72
C LYS A 172 -5.46 -15.31 2.43
N GLU A 173 -6.79 -15.20 2.49
CA GLU A 173 -7.63 -14.84 1.37
C GLU A 173 -8.34 -13.51 1.63
N PHE A 174 -8.70 -12.81 0.56
CA PHE A 174 -9.56 -11.63 0.58
C PHE A 174 -10.35 -11.49 -0.73
N HIS A 175 -11.52 -10.87 -0.66
CA HIS A 175 -12.33 -10.62 -1.85
C HIS A 175 -11.90 -9.31 -2.52
N VAL A 176 -11.90 -9.31 -3.85
CA VAL A 176 -11.59 -8.16 -4.69
C VAL A 176 -12.71 -7.97 -5.71
N LYS A 177 -13.23 -6.75 -5.83
CA LYS A 177 -14.31 -6.40 -6.76
C LYS A 177 -13.87 -5.23 -7.65
N TYR A 178 -14.21 -5.30 -8.93
CA TYR A 178 -13.77 -4.32 -9.94
C TYR A 178 -14.70 -4.29 -11.17
N LEU A 179 -14.49 -3.30 -12.05
CA LEU A 179 -15.15 -3.19 -13.36
C LEU A 179 -14.15 -3.58 -14.44
N GLU A 180 -14.18 -4.81 -14.93
CA GLU A 180 -13.21 -5.42 -15.85
C GLU A 180 -12.91 -4.52 -17.05
N CYS A 181 -13.96 -4.07 -17.74
CA CYS A 181 -13.89 -3.19 -18.91
C CYS A 181 -13.45 -1.73 -18.61
N ASN A 182 -13.18 -1.38 -17.35
CA ASN A 182 -12.65 -0.07 -16.96
C ASN A 182 -11.45 -0.22 -15.99
N PRO A 183 -10.21 -0.18 -16.49
CA PRO A 183 -9.01 -0.31 -15.67
C PRO A 183 -8.64 0.94 -14.84
N THR A 184 -9.23 2.11 -15.10
CA THR A 184 -8.93 3.34 -14.33
C THR A 184 -9.88 3.56 -13.14
N ASN A 185 -11.00 2.82 -13.07
CA ASN A 185 -11.89 2.81 -11.92
C ASN A 185 -11.26 2.14 -10.68
N ALA A 186 -11.74 2.55 -9.50
CA ALA A 186 -11.30 2.00 -8.22
C ALA A 186 -11.43 0.48 -8.14
N ILE A 187 -10.52 -0.15 -7.39
CA ILE A 187 -10.62 -1.55 -6.97
C ILE A 187 -11.09 -1.59 -5.51
N TYR A 188 -12.12 -2.39 -5.23
CA TYR A 188 -12.60 -2.66 -3.87
C TYR A 188 -11.95 -3.93 -3.30
N PHE A 189 -11.56 -3.86 -2.02
CA PHE A 189 -10.96 -4.97 -1.28
C PHE A 189 -11.70 -5.20 0.04
N LYS A 190 -12.03 -6.46 0.36
CA LYS A 190 -12.67 -6.86 1.62
C LYS A 190 -11.78 -7.85 2.37
N ILE A 191 -11.16 -7.37 3.46
CA ILE A 191 -10.29 -8.17 4.33
C ILE A 191 -10.97 -8.26 5.71
N LYS A 192 -11.62 -9.38 6.00
CA LYS A 192 -12.46 -9.61 7.19
C LYS A 192 -13.43 -8.44 7.41
N GLU A 193 -13.27 -7.63 8.47
CA GLU A 193 -14.15 -6.49 8.74
C GLU A 193 -13.74 -5.18 8.03
N CYS A 194 -12.56 -5.10 7.41
CA CYS A 194 -12.07 -3.91 6.69
C CYS A 194 -12.59 -3.87 5.25
N GLU A 195 -13.10 -2.71 4.83
CA GLU A 195 -13.59 -2.45 3.47
C GLU A 195 -12.79 -1.30 2.88
N MET A 196 -12.14 -1.53 1.75
CA MET A 196 -11.15 -0.60 1.19
C MET A 196 -11.42 -0.31 -0.28
N LEU A 197 -11.10 0.92 -0.70
CA LEU A 197 -11.05 1.32 -2.11
C LEU A 197 -9.65 1.85 -2.41
N LEU A 198 -9.11 1.48 -3.56
CA LEU A 198 -7.81 1.93 -4.05
C LEU A 198 -7.98 2.41 -5.50
N MET A 199 -7.54 3.64 -5.78
CA MET A 199 -7.49 4.19 -7.14
C MET A 199 -6.23 3.68 -7.86
N PRO A 200 -6.34 3.00 -9.02
CA PRO A 200 -5.19 2.68 -9.86
C PRO A 200 -4.46 3.94 -10.33
N ARG A 201 -3.21 3.76 -10.80
CA ARG A 201 -2.56 4.77 -11.65
C ARG A 201 -3.16 4.71 -13.07
N ILE A 202 -3.25 5.88 -13.68
CA ILE A 202 -3.69 6.12 -15.07
C ILE A 202 -2.44 6.20 -15.94
#